data_AF-A0A7C3ZR20-F1
#
_entry.id   AF-A0A7C3ZR20-F1
#
_cell.length_a   1.000
_cell.length_b   1.000
_cell.length_c   1.000
_cell.angle_alpha   90.00
_cell.angle_beta   90.00
_cell.angle_gamma   90.00
#
_symmetry.space_group_name_H-M   'P 1'
#
loop_
_entity.id
_entity.type
_entity.pdbx_description
1 polymer ?
#
loop_
_entity_poly.entity_id
_entity_poly.type
_entity_poly.pdbx_seq_one_letter_code
_entity_poly.pdbx_strand_id
1 'polypeptide(L)'
;MAHKPIKSINVSDMKNIALGGAFLGTGGGGDPYIGRLMAEQAIRENGPVPVLDVEALDDDALVVPVAMMGAPTVMLEKLPRGTEASAALEALQSYLGKRATAVFCIEAGGLNSTIPIAVAASANLPIIDGDGMGRAFPELQMVSMTMHDITACPMVMADEKGNSLVLNTVDNLSTEKFARVITVEMGGAGLIALYPMTGAEAKRAVLRGSLSLINSIGQIIHDEQAANRNPADRLARDLNGVRLFEGRVLDVDRRTEGGFARGTCVIEGLGPDDGGRITLDFQNEFLLAKTSDGTPKAITPDLICLLDLETGQPITTEQIRYGFRVIVFGLPCDAQWRSAAGIDLVGPKYFGYDLDYQPIETLNPQDQQGGNAI
;
A
#
# COMPACT_ATOMS: atom_id res chain seq x y z
N MET A 1 -5.86 -3.00 -17.04
CA MET A 1 -5.32 -4.07 -17.90
C MET A 1 -5.51 -5.40 -17.18
N ALA A 2 -5.65 -6.52 -17.89
CA ALA A 2 -5.86 -7.82 -17.26
C ALA A 2 -4.52 -8.52 -17.05
N HIS A 3 -3.90 -8.33 -15.89
CA HIS A 3 -2.84 -9.21 -15.40
C HIS A 3 -3.41 -10.60 -15.11
N LYS A 4 -2.56 -11.64 -15.21
CA LYS A 4 -3.00 -13.02 -14.99
C LYS A 4 -3.36 -13.22 -13.51
N PRO A 5 -4.57 -13.67 -13.16
CA PRO A 5 -4.94 -13.92 -11.78
C PRO A 5 -4.03 -14.98 -11.13
N ILE A 6 -3.49 -14.66 -9.96
CA ILE A 6 -2.80 -15.62 -9.10
C ILE A 6 -3.84 -16.49 -8.39
N LYS A 7 -3.63 -17.80 -8.39
CA LYS A 7 -4.56 -18.78 -7.79
C LYS A 7 -4.04 -19.37 -6.47
N SER A 8 -2.75 -19.25 -6.25
CA SER A 8 -2.06 -19.75 -5.06
C SER A 8 -0.74 -19.01 -4.93
N ILE A 9 -0.35 -18.68 -3.70
CA ILE A 9 0.93 -18.04 -3.39
C ILE A 9 1.89 -19.10 -2.85
N ASN A 10 3.04 -19.19 -3.51
CA ASN A 10 4.16 -20.03 -3.13
C ASN A 10 5.33 -19.15 -2.67
N VAL A 11 6.34 -19.79 -2.05
CA VAL A 11 7.59 -19.12 -1.64
C VAL A 11 8.24 -18.36 -2.81
N SER A 12 8.16 -18.87 -4.03
CA SER A 12 8.73 -18.23 -5.23
C SER A 12 8.05 -16.91 -5.58
N ASP A 13 6.77 -16.77 -5.27
CA ASP A 13 5.95 -15.60 -5.64
C ASP A 13 6.22 -14.42 -4.70
N MET A 14 6.73 -14.71 -3.48
CA MET A 14 6.91 -13.72 -2.42
C MET A 14 7.90 -12.61 -2.78
N LYS A 15 8.90 -12.87 -3.63
CA LYS A 15 9.82 -11.82 -4.10
C LYS A 15 9.09 -10.80 -4.98
N ASN A 16 8.26 -11.29 -5.89
CA ASN A 16 7.47 -10.45 -6.78
C ASN A 16 6.44 -9.64 -5.99
N ILE A 17 5.69 -10.31 -5.10
CA ILE A 17 4.67 -9.67 -4.25
C ILE A 17 5.29 -8.56 -3.40
N ALA A 18 6.41 -8.85 -2.73
CA ALA A 18 7.10 -7.85 -1.91
C ALA A 18 7.55 -6.64 -2.73
N LEU A 19 8.14 -6.89 -3.90
CA LEU A 19 8.67 -5.83 -4.77
C LEU A 19 7.56 -4.96 -5.37
N GLY A 20 6.49 -5.59 -5.88
CA GLY A 20 5.34 -4.87 -6.41
C GLY A 20 4.54 -4.13 -5.32
N GLY A 21 4.44 -4.70 -4.11
CA GLY A 21 3.85 -4.03 -2.96
C GLY A 21 4.66 -2.82 -2.51
N ALA A 22 6.00 -2.89 -2.57
CA ALA A 22 6.84 -1.72 -2.33
C ALA A 22 6.62 -0.61 -3.38
N PHE A 23 6.38 -0.98 -4.65
CA PHE A 23 6.09 -0.03 -5.71
C PHE A 23 4.71 0.64 -5.52
N LEU A 24 3.65 -0.15 -5.35
CA LEU A 24 2.29 0.39 -5.16
C LEU A 24 2.05 1.01 -3.77
N GLY A 25 2.94 0.77 -2.80
CA GLY A 25 2.89 1.40 -1.48
C GLY A 25 3.11 2.92 -1.49
N THR A 26 3.43 3.53 -2.64
CA THR A 26 3.56 5.00 -2.79
C THR A 26 4.53 5.62 -1.79
N GLY A 27 5.61 4.93 -1.48
CA GLY A 27 6.59 5.36 -0.50
C GLY A 27 6.31 4.92 0.93
N GLY A 28 5.13 4.37 1.24
CA GLY A 28 4.79 3.87 2.56
C GLY A 28 4.38 2.40 2.58
N GLY A 29 3.55 2.00 3.55
CA GLY A 29 3.27 0.59 3.88
C GLY A 29 4.43 -0.18 4.53
N GLY A 30 5.60 0.45 4.66
CA GLY A 30 6.82 -0.10 5.29
C GLY A 30 7.63 -1.08 4.45
N ASP A 31 8.81 -1.46 4.95
CA ASP A 31 9.73 -2.33 4.22
C ASP A 31 9.12 -3.75 4.06
N PRO A 32 8.86 -4.20 2.82
CA PRO A 32 8.27 -5.51 2.58
C PRO A 32 9.23 -6.66 2.87
N TYR A 33 10.53 -6.39 3.08
CA TYR A 33 11.53 -7.44 3.31
C TYR A 33 11.20 -8.33 4.51
N ILE A 34 10.84 -7.73 5.65
CA ILE A 34 10.56 -8.49 6.88
C ILE A 34 9.30 -9.34 6.72
N GLY A 35 8.20 -8.75 6.23
CA GLY A 35 6.95 -9.48 6.02
C GLY A 35 7.08 -10.55 4.94
N ARG A 36 7.92 -10.33 3.92
CA ARG A 36 8.29 -11.37 2.95
C ARG A 36 8.93 -12.58 3.63
N LEU A 37 9.93 -12.37 4.49
CA LEU A 37 10.59 -13.47 5.20
C LEU A 37 9.61 -14.25 6.08
N MET A 38 8.72 -13.54 6.78
CA MET A 38 7.69 -14.15 7.62
C MET A 38 6.71 -15.00 6.78
N ALA A 39 6.22 -14.46 5.67
CA ALA A 39 5.33 -15.18 4.76
C ALA A 39 6.03 -16.40 4.13
N GLU A 40 7.27 -16.25 3.67
CA GLU A 40 8.05 -17.38 3.14
C GLU A 40 8.23 -18.49 4.18
N GLN A 41 8.51 -18.14 5.44
CA GLN A 41 8.59 -19.12 6.52
C GLN A 41 7.24 -19.81 6.76
N ALA A 42 6.17 -19.05 6.91
CA ALA A 42 4.83 -19.59 7.16
C ALA A 42 4.37 -20.52 6.02
N ILE A 43 4.67 -20.18 4.76
CA ILE A 43 4.38 -21.02 3.60
C ILE A 43 5.21 -22.32 3.60
N ARG A 44 6.50 -22.26 3.99
CA ARG A 44 7.34 -23.48 4.09
C ARG A 44 6.81 -24.43 5.16
N GLU A 45 6.29 -23.90 6.25
CA GLU A 45 5.79 -24.68 7.39
C GLU A 45 4.38 -25.25 7.15
N ASN A 46 3.49 -24.47 6.54
CA ASN A 46 2.05 -24.80 6.46
C ASN A 46 1.55 -25.09 5.03
N GLY A 47 2.37 -24.80 4.02
CA GLY A 47 2.03 -24.96 2.61
C GLY A 47 1.62 -23.67 1.92
N PRO A 48 1.42 -23.72 0.59
CA PRO A 48 1.04 -22.57 -0.22
C PRO A 48 -0.37 -22.07 0.12
N VAL A 49 -0.56 -20.75 -0.01
CA VAL A 49 -1.84 -20.08 0.35
C VAL A 49 -2.77 -20.06 -0.86
N PRO A 50 -4.00 -20.59 -0.78
CA PRO A 50 -4.99 -20.45 -1.84
C PRO A 50 -5.42 -19.00 -2.01
N VAL A 51 -5.54 -18.55 -3.26
CA VAL A 51 -6.02 -17.21 -3.59
C VAL A 51 -7.41 -17.29 -4.19
N LEU A 52 -8.35 -16.51 -3.66
CA LEU A 52 -9.75 -16.51 -4.08
C LEU A 52 -10.14 -15.18 -4.70
N ASP A 53 -11.00 -15.25 -5.72
CA ASP A 53 -11.78 -14.09 -6.13
C ASP A 53 -12.86 -13.83 -5.06
N VAL A 54 -13.05 -12.57 -4.67
CA VAL A 54 -14.06 -12.17 -3.68
C VAL A 54 -15.47 -12.62 -4.09
N GLU A 55 -15.75 -12.74 -5.38
CA GLU A 55 -17.04 -13.22 -5.90
C GLU A 55 -17.33 -14.69 -5.57
N ALA A 56 -16.29 -15.49 -5.26
CA ALA A 56 -16.43 -16.90 -4.90
C ALA A 56 -16.89 -17.10 -3.44
N LEU A 57 -16.96 -16.03 -2.64
CA LEU A 57 -17.40 -16.10 -1.25
C LEU A 57 -18.92 -16.23 -1.14
N ASP A 58 -19.37 -17.01 -0.16
CA ASP A 58 -20.77 -16.97 0.28
C ASP A 58 -21.10 -15.60 0.88
N ASP A 59 -22.34 -15.14 0.71
CA ASP A 59 -22.75 -13.80 1.15
C ASP A 59 -22.62 -13.60 2.66
N ASP A 60 -22.76 -14.67 3.45
CA ASP A 60 -22.64 -14.66 4.91
C ASP A 60 -21.23 -15.05 5.41
N ALA A 61 -20.23 -15.22 4.53
CA ALA A 61 -18.84 -15.48 4.91
C ALA A 61 -18.31 -14.39 5.85
N LEU A 62 -17.40 -14.73 6.78
CA LEU A 62 -16.70 -13.72 7.57
C LEU A 62 -15.34 -13.42 6.92
N VAL A 63 -15.16 -12.21 6.42
CA VAL A 63 -13.92 -11.73 5.82
C VAL A 63 -13.26 -10.75 6.77
N VAL A 64 -11.96 -10.93 7.01
CA VAL A 64 -11.20 -10.08 7.95
C VAL A 64 -9.86 -9.70 7.33
N PRO A 65 -9.61 -8.41 7.04
CA PRO A 65 -8.26 -7.95 6.76
C PRO A 65 -7.42 -7.97 8.04
N VAL A 66 -6.15 -8.30 7.88
CA VAL A 66 -5.13 -8.16 8.91
C VAL A 66 -4.05 -7.21 8.41
N ALA A 67 -3.44 -6.46 9.31
CA ALA A 67 -2.43 -5.47 8.93
C ALA A 67 -1.49 -5.17 10.10
N MET A 68 -0.51 -4.34 9.83
CA MET A 68 0.31 -3.66 10.80
C MET A 68 -0.10 -2.18 10.85
N MET A 69 -0.21 -1.67 12.07
CA MET A 69 -0.39 -0.25 12.36
C MET A 69 0.80 0.27 13.14
N GLY A 70 1.36 1.40 12.70
CA GLY A 70 2.45 2.05 13.41
C GLY A 70 3.29 2.93 12.52
N ALA A 71 4.49 3.23 13.00
CA ALA A 71 5.50 3.95 12.23
C ALA A 71 6.38 2.92 11.51
N PRO A 72 6.39 2.90 10.16
CA PRO A 72 7.25 1.97 9.42
C PRO A 72 8.73 2.05 9.78
N THR A 73 9.23 3.24 10.15
CA THR A 73 10.61 3.44 10.62
C THR A 73 10.94 2.63 11.86
N VAL A 74 9.96 2.44 12.77
CA VAL A 74 10.15 1.65 13.99
C VAL A 74 10.29 0.16 13.65
N MET A 75 9.58 -0.33 12.64
CA MET A 75 9.62 -1.74 12.23
C MET A 75 10.98 -2.18 11.68
N LEU A 76 11.83 -1.23 11.25
CA LEU A 76 13.22 -1.53 10.87
C LEU A 76 14.09 -1.93 12.06
N GLU A 77 13.74 -1.48 13.28
CA GLU A 77 14.52 -1.71 14.50
C GLU A 77 13.82 -2.68 15.46
N LYS A 78 12.49 -2.61 15.54
CA LYS A 78 11.63 -3.45 16.37
C LYS A 78 10.94 -4.51 15.51
N LEU A 79 11.66 -5.61 15.27
CA LEU A 79 11.15 -6.73 14.49
C LEU A 79 9.97 -7.42 15.21
N PRO A 80 8.92 -7.81 14.46
CA PRO A 80 7.81 -8.56 15.03
C PRO A 80 8.26 -9.96 15.44
N ARG A 81 7.64 -10.51 16.47
CA ARG A 81 7.81 -11.91 16.89
C ARG A 81 7.22 -12.88 15.86
N GLY A 82 6.20 -12.43 15.14
CA GLY A 82 5.50 -13.17 14.08
C GLY A 82 4.22 -13.87 14.51
N THR A 83 3.79 -13.69 15.76
CA THR A 83 2.56 -14.28 16.30
C THR A 83 1.44 -13.27 16.49
N GLU A 84 1.75 -11.98 16.43
CA GLU A 84 0.87 -10.87 16.81
C GLU A 84 -0.35 -10.76 15.89
N ALA A 85 -0.15 -10.83 14.57
CA ALA A 85 -1.25 -10.73 13.61
C ALA A 85 -2.22 -11.93 13.72
N SER A 86 -1.70 -13.14 13.93
CA SER A 86 -2.50 -14.32 14.22
C SER A 86 -3.26 -14.19 15.54
N ALA A 87 -2.61 -13.67 16.59
CA ALA A 87 -3.24 -13.41 17.88
C ALA A 87 -4.37 -12.37 17.78
N ALA A 88 -4.19 -11.31 16.98
CA ALA A 88 -5.24 -10.32 16.72
C ALA A 88 -6.45 -10.96 16.02
N LEU A 89 -6.22 -11.78 14.99
CA LEU A 89 -7.28 -12.50 14.28
C LEU A 89 -7.99 -13.51 15.19
N GLU A 90 -7.27 -14.26 16.01
CA GLU A 90 -7.84 -15.22 16.97
C GLU A 90 -8.70 -14.54 18.05
N ALA A 91 -8.23 -13.43 18.60
CA ALA A 91 -8.99 -12.65 19.57
C ALA A 91 -10.24 -12.00 18.94
N LEU A 92 -10.16 -11.53 17.69
CA LEU A 92 -11.33 -11.02 16.97
C LEU A 92 -12.37 -12.13 16.72
N GLN A 93 -11.93 -13.30 16.24
CA GLN A 93 -12.82 -14.45 16.04
C GLN A 93 -13.49 -14.89 17.34
N SER A 94 -12.74 -14.86 18.46
CA SER A 94 -13.26 -15.18 19.78
C SER A 94 -14.31 -14.16 20.24
N TYR A 95 -14.06 -12.87 20.00
CA TYR A 95 -15.02 -11.80 20.31
C TYR A 95 -16.30 -11.90 19.47
N LEU A 96 -16.17 -12.23 18.18
CA LEU A 96 -17.30 -12.41 17.26
C LEU A 96 -18.03 -13.75 17.43
N GLY A 97 -17.42 -14.73 18.08
CA GLY A 97 -17.93 -16.10 18.16
C GLY A 97 -18.00 -16.81 16.79
N LYS A 98 -17.23 -16.33 15.80
CA LYS A 98 -17.23 -16.83 14.42
C LYS A 98 -15.81 -16.85 13.86
N ARG A 99 -15.47 -17.93 13.15
CA ARG A 99 -14.17 -18.06 12.47
C ARG A 99 -14.18 -17.31 11.13
N ALA A 100 -13.04 -16.72 10.78
CA ALA A 100 -12.87 -16.10 9.47
C ALA A 100 -12.90 -17.18 8.38
N THR A 101 -13.59 -16.88 7.28
CA THR A 101 -13.65 -17.70 6.06
C THR A 101 -12.48 -17.36 5.14
N ALA A 102 -12.08 -16.10 5.08
CA ALA A 102 -10.94 -15.62 4.30
C ALA A 102 -10.31 -14.39 4.98
N VAL A 103 -9.04 -14.17 4.70
CA VAL A 103 -8.33 -12.92 5.02
C VAL A 103 -7.97 -12.17 3.74
N PHE A 104 -7.60 -10.91 3.86
CA PHE A 104 -7.06 -10.16 2.72
C PHE A 104 -6.13 -9.04 3.19
N CYS A 105 -5.41 -8.45 2.24
CA CYS A 105 -4.53 -7.32 2.52
C CYS A 105 -5.36 -6.05 2.71
N ILE A 106 -5.09 -5.25 3.74
CA ILE A 106 -5.78 -3.96 3.86
C ILE A 106 -5.35 -2.98 2.77
N GLU A 107 -4.11 -3.11 2.28
CA GLU A 107 -3.50 -2.22 1.30
C GLU A 107 -2.52 -2.97 0.38
N ALA A 108 -2.33 -2.47 -0.84
CA ALA A 108 -1.33 -2.96 -1.80
C ALA A 108 0.06 -2.33 -1.55
N GLY A 109 0.47 -2.25 -0.28
CA GLY A 109 1.66 -1.50 0.16
C GLY A 109 2.57 -2.29 1.08
N GLY A 110 3.87 -2.27 0.79
CA GLY A 110 4.93 -2.63 1.73
C GLY A 110 4.72 -3.90 2.54
N LEU A 111 4.91 -3.80 3.85
CA LEU A 111 4.73 -4.87 4.82
C LEU A 111 3.28 -5.39 4.87
N ASN A 112 2.29 -4.51 4.70
CA ASN A 112 0.87 -4.87 4.74
C ASN A 112 0.39 -5.69 3.53
N SER A 113 1.17 -5.72 2.46
CA SER A 113 0.96 -6.62 1.32
C SER A 113 1.54 -8.03 1.52
N THR A 114 2.26 -8.28 2.62
CA THR A 114 2.95 -9.56 2.88
C THR A 114 2.55 -10.25 4.19
N ILE A 115 2.33 -9.51 5.27
CA ILE A 115 1.88 -10.09 6.56
C ILE A 115 0.59 -10.92 6.45
N PRO A 116 -0.45 -10.48 5.71
CA PRO A 116 -1.68 -11.25 5.59
C PRO A 116 -1.47 -12.63 4.98
N ILE A 117 -0.46 -12.80 4.12
CA ILE A 117 -0.08 -14.08 3.53
C ILE A 117 0.50 -15.02 4.60
N ALA A 118 1.32 -14.49 5.53
CA ALA A 118 1.82 -15.27 6.65
C ALA A 118 0.67 -15.76 7.55
N VAL A 119 -0.27 -14.87 7.88
CA VAL A 119 -1.47 -15.21 8.67
C VAL A 119 -2.33 -16.24 7.95
N ALA A 120 -2.58 -16.05 6.65
CA ALA A 120 -3.36 -16.98 5.83
C ALA A 120 -2.73 -18.39 5.84
N ALA A 121 -1.42 -18.49 5.65
CA ALA A 121 -0.68 -19.75 5.70
C ALA A 121 -0.80 -20.42 7.09
N SER A 122 -0.51 -19.69 8.16
CA SER A 122 -0.56 -20.24 9.53
C SER A 122 -1.96 -20.62 10.00
N ALA A 123 -2.99 -19.88 9.57
CA ALA A 123 -4.37 -20.16 9.92
C ALA A 123 -5.07 -21.16 8.97
N ASN A 124 -4.37 -21.62 7.92
CA ASN A 124 -4.91 -22.42 6.83
C ASN A 124 -6.19 -21.80 6.22
N LEU A 125 -6.13 -20.49 5.96
CA LEU A 125 -7.20 -19.72 5.36
C LEU A 125 -6.81 -19.30 3.92
N PRO A 126 -7.78 -19.18 3.01
CA PRO A 126 -7.54 -18.51 1.75
C PRO A 126 -7.32 -17.01 1.94
N ILE A 127 -6.62 -16.41 0.99
CA ILE A 127 -6.48 -14.96 0.87
C ILE A 127 -7.25 -14.44 -0.35
N ILE A 128 -7.91 -13.29 -0.25
CA ILE A 128 -8.62 -12.68 -1.38
C ILE A 128 -7.60 -12.00 -2.32
N ASP A 129 -7.78 -12.15 -3.63
CA ASP A 129 -7.09 -11.34 -4.65
C ASP A 129 -7.70 -9.93 -4.68
N GLY A 130 -7.27 -9.11 -3.73
CA GLY A 130 -7.74 -7.74 -3.58
C GLY A 130 -7.27 -7.10 -2.29
N ASP A 131 -7.47 -5.80 -2.19
CA ASP A 131 -7.15 -5.02 -1.00
C ASP A 131 -8.15 -3.87 -0.78
N GLY A 132 -7.96 -3.10 0.29
CA GLY A 132 -8.83 -1.97 0.65
C GLY A 132 -8.43 -0.62 0.06
N MET A 133 -7.27 -0.51 -0.60
CA MET A 133 -6.67 0.77 -1.01
C MET A 133 -6.20 0.84 -2.46
N GLY A 134 -5.72 -0.25 -3.07
CA GLY A 134 -5.09 -0.29 -4.40
C GLY A 134 -3.73 0.43 -4.44
N ARG A 135 -3.33 0.98 -3.29
CA ARG A 135 -2.10 1.69 -2.95
C ARG A 135 -1.91 1.59 -1.44
N ALA A 136 -1.09 2.45 -0.83
CA ALA A 136 -1.15 2.71 0.62
C ALA A 136 -1.67 4.13 0.91
N PHE A 137 -2.30 4.31 2.06
CA PHE A 137 -2.72 5.59 2.61
C PHE A 137 -2.36 5.68 4.10
N PRO A 138 -2.21 6.90 4.66
CA PRO A 138 -1.58 7.01 5.98
C PRO A 138 -2.47 6.56 7.14
N GLU A 139 -3.79 6.71 7.03
CA GLU A 139 -4.73 6.58 8.15
C GLU A 139 -5.72 5.41 7.97
N LEU A 140 -6.10 4.73 9.06
CA LEU A 140 -6.89 3.49 9.03
C LEU A 140 -8.25 3.61 8.34
N GLN A 141 -8.89 4.77 8.40
CA GLN A 141 -10.19 4.99 7.75
C GLN A 141 -10.08 5.14 6.24
N MET A 142 -8.88 5.34 5.69
CA MET A 142 -8.63 5.58 4.25
C MET A 142 -8.64 4.27 3.45
N VAL A 143 -9.74 3.53 3.56
CA VAL A 143 -9.97 2.26 2.89
C VAL A 143 -11.34 2.30 2.20
N SER A 144 -11.50 1.55 1.12
CA SER A 144 -12.73 1.46 0.36
C SER A 144 -13.90 1.01 1.23
N MET A 145 -13.66 0.15 2.22
CA MET A 145 -14.64 -0.27 3.23
C MET A 145 -15.36 0.91 3.89
N THR A 146 -14.66 2.01 4.20
CA THR A 146 -15.27 3.22 4.75
C THR A 146 -16.24 3.88 3.77
N MET A 147 -15.94 3.89 2.46
CA MET A 147 -16.84 4.41 1.43
C MET A 147 -18.12 3.56 1.26
N HIS A 148 -18.09 2.32 1.75
CA HIS A 148 -19.22 1.39 1.73
C HIS A 148 -19.87 1.20 3.11
N ASP A 149 -19.66 2.16 4.01
CA ASP A 149 -20.24 2.19 5.36
C ASP A 149 -19.89 0.97 6.25
N ILE A 150 -18.77 0.29 5.97
CA ILE A 150 -18.28 -0.83 6.77
C ILE A 150 -17.43 -0.28 7.93
N THR A 151 -17.72 -0.74 9.14
CA THR A 151 -17.05 -0.26 10.35
C THR A 151 -15.73 -0.98 10.61
N ALA A 152 -14.71 -0.24 11.04
CA ALA A 152 -13.44 -0.82 11.48
C ALA A 152 -13.61 -1.72 12.71
N CYS A 153 -14.63 -1.42 13.53
CA CYS A 153 -14.91 -2.14 14.77
C CYS A 153 -15.85 -3.34 14.56
N PRO A 154 -15.74 -4.38 15.42
CA PRO A 154 -14.72 -4.54 16.45
C PRO A 154 -13.32 -4.69 15.83
N MET A 155 -12.37 -3.93 16.37
CA MET A 155 -10.96 -3.98 15.97
C MET A 155 -10.17 -4.60 17.09
N VAL A 156 -9.22 -5.45 16.76
CA VAL A 156 -8.26 -6.01 17.71
C VAL A 156 -6.87 -5.53 17.37
N MET A 157 -6.11 -5.16 18.41
CA MET A 157 -4.69 -4.86 18.33
C MET A 157 -3.90 -5.85 19.20
N ALA A 158 -2.76 -6.30 18.71
CA ALA A 158 -1.84 -7.17 19.44
C ALA A 158 -0.37 -6.72 19.27
N ASP A 159 0.44 -6.96 20.30
CA ASP A 159 1.87 -6.64 20.31
C ASP A 159 2.75 -7.89 20.58
N GLU A 160 4.06 -7.74 20.40
CA GLU A 160 5.07 -8.80 20.56
C GLU A 160 5.19 -9.33 22.00
N LYS A 161 4.67 -8.55 22.97
CA LYS A 161 4.67 -8.87 24.39
C LYS A 161 3.49 -9.79 24.76
N GLY A 162 2.54 -9.98 23.84
CA GLY A 162 1.36 -10.80 24.02
C GLY A 162 0.15 -10.03 24.57
N ASN A 163 0.18 -8.70 24.58
CA ASN A 163 -1.01 -7.91 24.89
C ASN A 163 -2.01 -8.01 23.74
N SER A 164 -3.30 -7.97 24.07
CA SER A 164 -4.38 -7.89 23.08
C SER A 164 -5.50 -6.98 23.60
N LEU A 165 -5.97 -6.07 22.75
CA LEU A 165 -7.01 -5.10 23.07
C LEU A 165 -8.10 -5.12 22.00
N VAL A 166 -9.36 -5.15 22.43
CA VAL A 166 -10.53 -5.00 21.54
C VAL A 166 -11.03 -3.55 21.64
N LEU A 167 -11.19 -2.89 20.50
CA LEU A 167 -11.76 -1.55 20.38
C LEU A 167 -13.15 -1.61 19.75
N ASN A 168 -14.08 -0.89 20.36
CA ASN A 168 -15.39 -0.55 19.82
C ASN A 168 -15.56 0.96 19.93
N THR A 169 -15.54 1.66 18.80
CA THR A 169 -15.67 3.11 18.76
C THR A 169 -16.85 3.53 17.90
N VAL A 170 -17.17 4.81 17.90
CA VAL A 170 -18.37 5.35 17.26
C VAL A 170 -18.25 5.48 15.73
N ASP A 171 -17.03 5.57 15.20
CA ASP A 171 -16.73 5.69 13.77
C ASP A 171 -15.28 5.28 13.46
N ASN A 172 -14.95 5.15 12.17
CA ASN A 172 -13.62 4.70 11.74
C ASN A 172 -12.51 5.71 12.10
N LEU A 173 -12.82 7.02 12.09
CA LEU A 173 -11.86 8.07 12.46
C LEU A 173 -11.52 8.05 13.96
N SER A 174 -12.50 7.79 14.82
CA SER A 174 -12.31 7.59 16.25
C SER A 174 -11.49 6.33 16.51
N THR A 175 -11.73 5.27 15.73
CA THR A 175 -10.92 4.05 15.77
C THR A 175 -9.45 4.35 15.49
N GLU A 176 -9.12 5.08 14.40
CA GLU A 176 -7.74 5.52 14.10
C GLU A 176 -7.12 6.30 15.26
N LYS A 177 -7.84 7.31 15.80
CA LYS A 177 -7.33 8.16 16.89
C LYS A 177 -6.98 7.37 18.14
N PHE A 178 -7.86 6.48 18.58
CA PHE A 178 -7.61 5.66 19.77
C PHE A 178 -6.56 4.58 19.52
N ALA A 179 -6.63 3.89 18.38
CA ALA A 179 -5.67 2.87 18.01
C ALA A 179 -4.25 3.46 17.93
N ARG A 180 -4.09 4.68 17.40
CA ARG A 180 -2.78 5.34 17.30
C ARG A 180 -2.14 5.63 18.65
N VAL A 181 -2.94 6.04 19.65
CA VAL A 181 -2.43 6.20 21.03
C VAL A 181 -1.99 4.87 21.61
N ILE A 182 -2.77 3.80 21.41
CA ILE A 182 -2.41 2.45 21.87
C ILE A 182 -1.13 1.98 21.18
N THR A 183 -0.96 2.22 19.88
CA THR A 183 0.25 1.85 19.14
C THR A 183 1.50 2.50 19.71
N VAL A 184 1.41 3.75 20.19
CA VAL A 184 2.55 4.41 20.87
C VAL A 184 2.94 3.64 22.13
N GLU A 185 1.97 3.27 22.97
CA GLU A 185 2.21 2.48 24.20
C GLU A 185 2.70 1.05 23.91
N MET A 186 2.29 0.46 22.78
CA MET A 186 2.83 -0.80 22.27
C MET A 186 4.29 -0.68 21.78
N GLY A 187 4.88 0.52 21.82
CA GLY A 187 6.26 0.76 21.37
C GLY A 187 6.35 1.09 19.88
N GLY A 188 5.35 1.76 19.32
CA GLY A 188 5.36 2.36 17.99
C GLY A 188 4.86 1.46 16.85
N ALA A 189 4.52 0.20 17.13
CA ALA A 189 3.93 -0.72 16.17
C ALA A 189 3.07 -1.78 16.87
N GLY A 190 1.97 -2.16 16.21
CA GLY A 190 1.07 -3.25 16.62
C GLY A 190 0.41 -3.90 15.41
N LEU A 191 0.00 -5.15 15.55
CA LEU A 191 -0.66 -5.90 14.49
C LEU A 191 -2.16 -5.95 14.76
N ILE A 192 -2.94 -5.80 13.71
CA ILE A 192 -4.35 -5.47 13.81
C ILE A 192 -5.21 -6.42 12.97
N ALA A 193 -6.39 -6.74 13.48
CA ALA A 193 -7.48 -7.38 12.77
C ALA A 193 -8.71 -6.48 12.94
N LEU A 194 -9.29 -6.02 11.84
CA LEU A 194 -10.25 -4.91 11.83
C LEU A 194 -11.18 -5.05 10.63
N TYR A 195 -12.20 -4.22 10.50
CA TYR A 195 -13.19 -4.29 9.41
C TYR A 195 -13.74 -5.72 9.19
N PRO A 196 -14.18 -6.45 10.23
CA PRO A 196 -14.86 -7.72 10.00
C PRO A 196 -16.12 -7.45 9.18
N MET A 197 -16.25 -8.13 8.05
CA MET A 197 -17.34 -7.92 7.11
C MET A 197 -17.90 -9.24 6.59
N THR A 198 -19.14 -9.18 6.11
CA THR A 198 -19.80 -10.27 5.39
C THR A 198 -19.22 -10.44 3.99
N GLY A 199 -19.39 -11.61 3.38
CA GLY A 199 -18.99 -11.82 1.98
C GLY A 199 -19.73 -10.89 1.02
N ALA A 200 -21.00 -10.58 1.29
CA ALA A 200 -21.77 -9.61 0.50
C ALA A 200 -21.21 -8.19 0.59
N GLU A 201 -20.73 -7.77 1.76
CA GLU A 201 -20.03 -6.49 1.94
C GLU A 201 -18.67 -6.49 1.24
N ALA A 202 -17.90 -7.57 1.37
CA ALA A 202 -16.60 -7.71 0.73
C ALA A 202 -16.69 -7.59 -0.80
N LYS A 203 -17.69 -8.22 -1.44
CA LYS A 203 -17.91 -8.12 -2.90
C LYS A 203 -18.13 -6.69 -3.39
N ARG A 204 -18.70 -5.82 -2.55
CA ARG A 204 -18.93 -4.41 -2.88
C ARG A 204 -17.69 -3.54 -2.60
N ALA A 205 -17.01 -3.82 -1.49
CA ALA A 205 -15.97 -2.93 -0.96
C ALA A 205 -14.55 -3.23 -1.47
N VAL A 206 -14.17 -4.50 -1.61
CA VAL A 206 -12.79 -4.88 -1.93
C VAL A 206 -12.39 -4.41 -3.33
N LEU A 207 -11.21 -3.79 -3.44
CA LEU A 207 -10.58 -3.48 -4.72
C LEU A 207 -9.96 -4.75 -5.28
N ARG A 208 -10.56 -5.29 -6.34
CA ARG A 208 -10.25 -6.64 -6.84
C ARG A 208 -8.96 -6.66 -7.66
N GLY A 209 -8.20 -7.75 -7.53
CA GLY A 209 -7.07 -8.07 -8.40
C GLY A 209 -5.72 -7.46 -7.97
N SER A 210 -5.65 -6.76 -6.84
CA SER A 210 -4.42 -6.04 -6.46
C SER A 210 -3.27 -6.95 -6.05
N LEU A 211 -3.55 -8.13 -5.48
CA LEU A 211 -2.52 -9.12 -5.15
C LEU A 211 -1.88 -9.69 -6.42
N SER A 212 -2.70 -10.01 -7.41
CA SER A 212 -2.23 -10.39 -8.74
C SER A 212 -1.47 -9.24 -9.43
N LEU A 213 -1.90 -7.99 -9.24
CA LEU A 213 -1.24 -6.81 -9.78
C LEU A 213 0.17 -6.64 -9.21
N ILE A 214 0.34 -6.65 -7.89
CA ILE A 214 1.67 -6.51 -7.28
C ILE A 214 2.60 -7.67 -7.65
N ASN A 215 2.08 -8.90 -7.77
CA ASN A 215 2.87 -10.01 -8.28
C ASN A 215 3.32 -9.77 -9.74
N SER A 216 2.43 -9.27 -10.60
CA SER A 216 2.77 -8.93 -11.99
C SER A 216 3.81 -7.81 -12.08
N ILE A 217 3.70 -6.78 -11.23
CA ILE A 217 4.66 -5.67 -11.17
C ILE A 217 6.03 -6.16 -10.75
N GLY A 218 6.11 -6.98 -9.69
CA GLY A 218 7.38 -7.57 -9.27
C GLY A 218 8.04 -8.40 -10.36
N GLN A 219 7.24 -9.17 -11.11
CA GLN A 219 7.73 -9.93 -12.26
C GLN A 219 8.28 -9.01 -13.36
N ILE A 220 7.56 -7.93 -13.71
CA ILE A 220 8.02 -6.93 -14.68
C ILE A 220 9.37 -6.35 -14.26
N ILE A 221 9.51 -5.94 -13.00
CA ILE A 221 10.76 -5.35 -12.49
C ILE A 221 11.91 -6.36 -12.58
N HIS A 222 11.70 -7.60 -12.14
CA HIS A 222 12.72 -8.63 -12.22
C HIS A 222 13.12 -9.01 -13.65
N ASP A 223 12.17 -9.10 -14.57
CA ASP A 223 12.43 -9.40 -15.99
C ASP A 223 13.30 -8.31 -16.64
N GLU A 224 12.98 -7.04 -16.38
CA GLU A 224 13.72 -5.90 -16.93
C GLU A 224 15.12 -5.81 -16.31
N GLN A 225 15.25 -6.01 -14.99
CA GLN A 225 16.53 -6.08 -14.29
C GLN A 225 17.41 -7.21 -14.82
N ALA A 226 16.86 -8.41 -15.01
CA ALA A 226 17.60 -9.55 -15.56
C ALA A 226 18.08 -9.29 -16.99
N ALA A 227 17.40 -8.41 -17.72
CA ALA A 227 17.79 -7.96 -19.05
C ALA A 227 18.64 -6.68 -19.06
N ASN A 228 19.10 -6.20 -17.90
CA ASN A 228 19.85 -4.95 -17.71
C ASN A 228 19.14 -3.71 -18.27
N ARG A 229 17.82 -3.61 -18.07
CA ARG A 229 17.00 -2.46 -18.46
C ARG A 229 16.28 -1.87 -17.25
N ASN A 230 16.01 -0.57 -17.30
CA ASN A 230 15.16 0.08 -16.32
C ASN A 230 13.68 -0.31 -16.58
N PRO A 231 12.91 -0.73 -15.56
CA PRO A 231 11.53 -1.17 -15.72
C PRO A 231 10.52 -0.05 -15.98
N ALA A 232 10.87 1.22 -15.76
CA ALA A 232 9.95 2.35 -15.80
C ALA A 232 9.16 2.43 -17.12
N ASP A 233 9.80 2.20 -18.27
CA ASP A 233 9.10 2.27 -19.56
C ASP A 233 8.09 1.15 -19.74
N ARG A 234 8.40 -0.06 -19.25
CA ARG A 234 7.46 -1.18 -19.30
C ARG A 234 6.32 -0.98 -18.31
N LEU A 235 6.62 -0.53 -17.09
CA LEU A 235 5.61 -0.18 -16.10
C LEU A 235 4.68 0.94 -16.61
N ALA A 236 5.21 1.97 -17.27
CA ALA A 236 4.41 3.06 -17.84
C ALA A 236 3.41 2.54 -18.88
N ARG A 237 3.88 1.71 -19.82
CA ARG A 237 3.01 1.11 -20.83
C ARG A 237 1.98 0.16 -20.24
N ASP A 238 2.39 -0.75 -19.35
CA ASP A 238 1.55 -1.85 -18.88
C ASP A 238 0.56 -1.40 -17.78
N LEU A 239 0.83 -0.28 -17.10
CA LEU A 239 0.01 0.23 -15.99
C LEU A 239 -0.66 1.58 -16.30
N ASN A 240 -0.55 2.09 -17.52
CA ASN A 240 -0.93 3.47 -17.87
C ASN A 240 -0.26 4.51 -16.95
N GLY A 241 1.00 4.25 -16.60
CA GLY A 241 1.79 5.12 -15.74
C GLY A 241 2.47 6.24 -16.49
N VAL A 242 2.91 7.25 -15.76
CA VAL A 242 3.58 8.45 -16.26
C VAL A 242 4.92 8.59 -15.57
N ARG A 243 6.00 8.75 -16.35
CA ARG A 243 7.30 9.19 -15.82
C ARG A 243 7.21 10.71 -15.63
N LEU A 244 7.10 11.13 -14.38
CA LEU A 244 6.84 12.53 -14.02
C LEU A 244 8.12 13.38 -14.00
N PHE A 245 9.25 12.77 -13.61
CA PHE A 245 10.52 13.46 -13.46
C PHE A 245 11.68 12.48 -13.29
N GLU A 246 12.86 12.78 -13.82
CA GLU A 246 14.12 12.11 -13.50
C GLU A 246 15.08 13.06 -12.82
N GLY A 247 15.70 12.62 -11.73
CA GLY A 247 16.59 13.52 -11.02
C GLY A 247 17.38 12.91 -9.88
N ARG A 248 18.13 13.78 -9.21
CA ARG A 248 18.89 13.48 -8.00
C ARG A 248 18.22 14.15 -6.82
N VAL A 249 18.01 13.39 -5.75
CA VAL A 249 17.51 13.91 -4.47
C VAL A 249 18.52 14.92 -3.91
N LEU A 250 18.08 16.17 -3.80
CA LEU A 250 18.85 17.30 -3.30
C LEU A 250 18.65 17.53 -1.80
N ASP A 251 17.44 17.26 -1.30
CA ASP A 251 17.12 17.43 0.12
C ASP A 251 15.93 16.56 0.52
N VAL A 252 15.91 16.14 1.78
CA VAL A 252 14.81 15.40 2.39
C VAL A 252 14.60 15.94 3.81
N ASP A 253 13.55 16.75 4.01
CA ASP A 253 13.07 17.12 5.35
C ASP A 253 12.06 16.08 5.82
N ARG A 254 12.24 15.54 7.02
CA ARG A 254 11.36 14.50 7.58
C ARG A 254 11.26 14.66 9.09
N ARG A 255 10.03 14.62 9.59
CA ARG A 255 9.69 14.76 11.00
C ARG A 255 8.63 13.75 11.39
N THR A 256 8.71 13.25 12.62
CA THR A 256 7.67 12.40 13.19
C THR A 256 6.68 13.26 13.96
N GLU A 257 5.48 13.43 13.43
CA GLU A 257 4.44 14.29 13.99
C GLU A 257 3.11 13.52 14.05
N GLY A 258 2.50 13.44 15.24
CA GLY A 258 1.23 12.73 15.43
C GLY A 258 1.28 11.23 15.12
N GLY A 259 2.48 10.62 15.14
CA GLY A 259 2.68 9.21 14.76
C GLY A 259 2.88 8.97 13.26
N PHE A 260 3.03 10.01 12.45
CA PHE A 260 3.29 9.94 11.01
C PHE A 260 4.64 10.55 10.66
N ALA A 261 5.31 10.01 9.64
CA ALA A 261 6.48 10.64 9.03
C ALA A 261 6.02 11.68 8.00
N ARG A 262 6.08 12.96 8.35
CA ARG A 262 5.70 14.08 7.47
C ARG A 262 6.94 14.78 6.94
N GLY A 263 6.88 15.25 5.70
CA GLY A 263 8.03 15.92 5.12
C GLY A 263 7.93 16.25 3.66
N THR A 264 9.07 16.72 3.14
CA THR A 264 9.23 17.05 1.72
C THR A 264 10.53 16.46 1.18
N CYS A 265 10.51 16.07 -0.09
CA CYS A 265 11.70 15.66 -0.83
C CYS A 265 11.88 16.56 -2.05
N VAL A 266 13.04 17.20 -2.17
CA VAL A 266 13.39 18.05 -3.30
C VAL A 266 14.31 17.28 -4.24
N ILE A 267 13.95 17.23 -5.52
CA ILE A 267 14.70 16.48 -6.55
C ILE A 267 15.11 17.47 -7.65
N GLU A 268 16.41 17.52 -7.92
CA GLU A 268 17.02 18.29 -9.00
C GLU A 268 17.09 17.43 -10.28
N GLY A 269 16.67 17.99 -11.41
CA GLY A 269 16.53 17.25 -12.65
C GLY A 269 17.85 16.72 -13.22
N LEU A 270 17.76 15.59 -13.89
CA LEU A 270 18.84 14.97 -14.65
C LEU A 270 18.35 14.65 -16.07
N GLY A 271 19.27 14.61 -17.03
CA GLY A 271 18.99 14.16 -18.39
C GLY A 271 17.85 14.96 -19.04
N PRO A 272 16.69 14.34 -19.34
CA PRO A 272 15.56 15.02 -19.96
C PRO A 272 14.98 16.16 -19.12
N ASP A 273 15.17 16.13 -17.80
CA ASP A 273 14.62 17.11 -16.86
C ASP A 273 15.68 18.11 -16.34
N ASP A 274 16.88 18.15 -16.95
CA ASP A 274 17.98 19.03 -16.54
C ASP A 274 17.55 20.51 -16.44
N GLY A 275 18.01 21.18 -15.38
CA GLY A 275 17.59 22.54 -15.02
C GLY A 275 16.20 22.65 -14.36
N GLY A 276 15.43 21.56 -14.31
CA GLY A 276 14.17 21.47 -13.59
C GLY A 276 14.33 21.07 -12.12
N ARG A 277 13.26 21.24 -11.35
CA ARG A 277 13.15 20.71 -9.97
C ARG A 277 11.71 20.39 -9.64
N ILE A 278 11.52 19.24 -8.99
CA ILE A 278 10.24 18.76 -8.47
C ILE A 278 10.35 18.58 -6.95
N THR A 279 9.24 18.83 -6.25
CA THR A 279 9.09 18.60 -4.82
C THR A 279 7.98 17.58 -4.59
N LEU A 280 8.26 16.59 -3.73
CA LEU A 280 7.29 15.61 -3.25
C LEU A 280 6.92 15.93 -1.81
N ASP A 281 5.63 16.13 -1.53
CA ASP A 281 5.11 16.23 -0.16
C ASP A 281 4.57 14.86 0.27
N PHE A 282 4.86 14.45 1.50
CA PHE A 282 4.48 13.13 2.01
C PHE A 282 4.05 13.14 3.49
N GLN A 283 3.18 12.19 3.82
CA GLN A 283 2.81 11.78 5.17
C GLN A 283 2.81 10.25 5.16
N ASN A 284 3.90 9.59 5.55
CA ASN A 284 4.23 8.18 5.28
C ASN A 284 4.30 7.83 3.78
N GLU A 285 3.26 8.16 3.02
CA GLU A 285 3.16 8.01 1.57
C GLU A 285 3.33 9.35 0.84
N PHE A 286 3.81 9.31 -0.41
CA PHE A 286 3.85 10.46 -1.30
C PHE A 286 2.43 10.84 -1.75
N LEU A 287 2.07 12.12 -1.54
CA LEU A 287 0.71 12.62 -1.72
C LEU A 287 0.59 13.73 -2.76
N LEU A 288 1.66 14.49 -2.99
CA LEU A 288 1.69 15.58 -3.97
C LEU A 288 3.07 15.67 -4.61
N ALA A 289 3.11 15.71 -5.94
CA ALA A 289 4.31 16.04 -6.71
C ALA A 289 4.06 17.37 -7.43
N LYS A 290 4.94 18.35 -7.25
CA LYS A 290 4.78 19.68 -7.86
C LYS A 290 6.11 20.25 -8.36
N THR A 291 6.06 20.99 -9.45
CA THR A 291 7.22 21.71 -9.99
C THR A 291 7.55 22.94 -9.13
N SER A 292 8.69 23.58 -9.39
CA SER A 292 9.20 24.71 -8.59
C SER A 292 8.28 25.95 -8.59
N ASP A 293 7.42 26.09 -9.60
CA ASP A 293 6.39 27.12 -9.69
C ASP A 293 5.09 26.76 -8.94
N GLY A 294 5.04 25.58 -8.32
CA GLY A 294 3.87 25.07 -7.62
C GLY A 294 2.89 24.28 -8.49
N THR A 295 3.14 24.11 -9.79
CA THR A 295 2.23 23.37 -10.67
C THR A 295 2.22 21.89 -10.30
N PRO A 296 1.05 21.29 -9.97
CA PRO A 296 0.97 19.88 -9.62
C PRO A 296 1.19 18.98 -10.85
N LYS A 297 1.97 17.93 -10.66
CA LYS A 297 2.22 16.85 -11.63
C LYS A 297 1.50 15.55 -11.24
N ALA A 298 1.28 15.31 -9.97
CA ALA A 298 0.43 14.24 -9.48
C ALA A 298 -0.11 14.60 -8.09
N ILE A 299 -1.34 14.18 -7.79
CA ILE A 299 -2.05 14.51 -6.55
C ILE A 299 -2.81 13.28 -6.09
N THR A 300 -2.78 12.98 -4.79
CA THR A 300 -3.64 11.98 -4.15
C THR A 300 -5.12 12.17 -4.55
N PRO A 301 -5.89 11.11 -4.83
CA PRO A 301 -5.60 9.68 -4.62
C PRO A 301 -4.67 9.00 -5.64
N ASP A 302 -4.32 9.64 -6.76
CA ASP A 302 -3.39 9.04 -7.73
C ASP A 302 -2.04 8.75 -7.08
N LEU A 303 -1.41 7.65 -7.50
CA LEU A 303 -0.23 7.12 -6.85
C LEU A 303 1.01 7.89 -7.29
N ILE A 304 1.91 8.14 -6.34
CA ILE A 304 3.24 8.67 -6.59
C ILE A 304 4.24 7.65 -6.05
N CYS A 305 5.07 7.13 -6.93
CA CYS A 305 6.06 6.10 -6.65
C CYS A 305 7.45 6.63 -6.98
N LEU A 306 8.46 6.15 -6.25
CA LEU A 306 9.86 6.41 -6.58
C LEU A 306 10.54 5.12 -6.98
N LEU A 307 11.30 5.17 -8.07
CA LEU A 307 12.18 4.11 -8.54
C LEU A 307 13.62 4.61 -8.52
N ASP A 308 14.56 3.77 -8.15
CA ASP A 308 15.98 4.00 -8.39
C ASP A 308 16.24 4.10 -9.91
N LEU A 309 16.96 5.13 -10.34
CA LEU A 309 17.16 5.45 -11.76
C LEU A 309 17.95 4.35 -12.49
N GLU A 310 18.86 3.66 -11.81
CA GLU A 310 19.74 2.67 -12.44
C GLU A 310 19.13 1.26 -12.40
N THR A 311 18.55 0.89 -11.26
CA THR A 311 18.09 -0.48 -11.00
C THR A 311 16.58 -0.66 -11.12
N GLY A 312 15.80 0.42 -11.07
CA GLY A 312 14.34 0.35 -11.01
C GLY A 312 13.80 -0.23 -9.71
N GLN A 313 14.61 -0.29 -8.66
CA GLN A 313 14.16 -0.71 -7.33
C GLN A 313 13.25 0.37 -6.73
N PRO A 314 12.04 0.04 -6.23
CA PRO A 314 11.22 1.02 -5.53
C PRO A 314 11.90 1.57 -4.28
N ILE A 315 11.73 2.86 -4.02
CA ILE A 315 12.31 3.57 -2.88
C ILE A 315 11.19 4.09 -1.99
N THR A 316 11.23 3.73 -0.71
CA THR A 316 10.24 4.20 0.28
C THR A 316 10.62 5.56 0.87
N THR A 317 9.67 6.25 1.52
CA THR A 317 9.94 7.50 2.25
C THR A 317 10.90 7.25 3.40
N GLU A 318 10.90 6.05 4.00
CA GLU A 318 11.86 5.69 5.05
C GLU A 318 13.26 5.50 4.49
N GLN A 319 13.41 5.14 3.21
CA GLN A 319 14.70 4.80 2.57
C GLN A 319 15.29 5.93 1.72
N ILE A 320 14.49 6.88 1.24
CA ILE A 320 14.98 7.98 0.40
C ILE A 320 16.02 8.86 1.11
N ARG A 321 17.16 9.14 0.46
CA ARG A 321 18.26 9.95 1.01
C ARG A 321 18.85 10.88 -0.04
N TYR A 322 19.55 11.91 0.44
CA TYR A 322 20.38 12.78 -0.38
C TYR A 322 21.26 11.99 -1.36
N GLY A 323 21.32 12.45 -2.60
CA GLY A 323 22.19 11.90 -3.64
C GLY A 323 21.61 10.69 -4.39
N PHE A 324 20.47 10.12 -3.95
CA PHE A 324 19.78 9.07 -4.70
C PHE A 324 19.37 9.60 -6.07
N ARG A 325 19.59 8.81 -7.11
CA ARG A 325 19.09 9.10 -8.46
C ARG A 325 17.79 8.35 -8.66
N VAL A 326 16.73 9.07 -9.00
CA VAL A 326 15.38 8.54 -8.95
C VAL A 326 14.58 8.91 -10.19
N ILE A 327 13.59 8.07 -10.48
CA ILE A 327 12.47 8.36 -11.36
C ILE A 327 11.25 8.58 -10.46
N VAL A 328 10.65 9.76 -10.56
CA VAL A 328 9.32 10.04 -10.03
C VAL A 328 8.30 9.48 -11.01
N PHE A 329 7.49 8.54 -10.53
CA PHE A 329 6.56 7.79 -11.36
C PHE A 329 5.15 7.96 -10.81
N GLY A 330 4.17 8.15 -11.69
CA GLY A 330 2.78 8.30 -11.29
C GLY A 330 1.86 7.26 -11.92
N LEU A 331 0.81 6.86 -11.21
CA LEU A 331 -0.22 5.93 -11.69
C LEU A 331 -1.62 6.46 -11.37
N PRO A 332 -2.62 6.17 -12.23
CA PRO A 332 -4.01 6.42 -11.86
C PRO A 332 -4.40 5.56 -10.65
N CYS A 333 -5.18 6.12 -9.74
CA CYS A 333 -5.83 5.38 -8.66
C CYS A 333 -6.95 4.46 -9.18
N ASP A 334 -7.41 3.54 -8.33
CA ASP A 334 -8.63 2.79 -8.58
C ASP A 334 -9.84 3.73 -8.76
N ALA A 335 -10.76 3.36 -9.65
CA ALA A 335 -11.92 4.18 -10.00
C ALA A 335 -12.83 4.50 -8.78
N GLN A 336 -12.87 3.64 -7.76
CA GLN A 336 -13.64 3.92 -6.54
C GLN A 336 -13.18 5.19 -5.83
N TRP A 337 -11.87 5.49 -5.88
CA TRP A 337 -11.29 6.68 -5.26
C TRP A 337 -11.63 7.98 -5.97
N ARG A 338 -12.06 7.91 -7.24
CA ARG A 338 -12.48 9.08 -8.02
C ARG A 338 -13.93 9.51 -7.73
N SER A 339 -14.64 8.76 -6.89
CA SER A 339 -15.97 9.13 -6.41
C SER A 339 -15.90 10.34 -5.47
N ALA A 340 -17.03 11.04 -5.27
CA ALA A 340 -17.07 12.18 -4.34
C ALA A 340 -16.69 11.78 -2.90
N ALA A 341 -17.14 10.62 -2.44
CA ALA A 341 -16.78 10.08 -1.13
C ALA A 341 -15.29 9.74 -1.04
N GLY A 342 -14.71 9.16 -2.10
CA GLY A 342 -13.28 8.90 -2.18
C GLY A 342 -12.45 10.19 -2.12
N ILE A 343 -12.82 11.21 -2.88
CA ILE A 343 -12.11 12.50 -2.88
C ILE A 343 -12.25 13.24 -1.56
N ASP A 344 -13.40 13.16 -0.88
CA ASP A 344 -13.56 13.73 0.46
C ASP A 344 -12.65 13.04 1.50
N LEU A 345 -12.51 11.72 1.39
CA LEU A 345 -11.76 10.89 2.33
C LEU A 345 -10.23 10.94 2.13
N VAL A 346 -9.74 10.97 0.88
CA VAL A 346 -8.31 10.84 0.55
C VAL A 346 -7.81 11.87 -0.46
N GLY A 347 -8.62 12.86 -0.82
CA GLY A 347 -8.25 13.92 -1.74
C GLY A 347 -7.32 14.97 -1.12
N PRO A 348 -6.80 15.90 -1.93
CA PRO A 348 -5.79 16.88 -1.52
C PRO A 348 -6.20 17.73 -0.31
N LYS A 349 -7.49 18.11 -0.24
CA LYS A 349 -8.02 18.96 0.83
C LYS A 349 -7.98 18.29 2.20
N TYR A 350 -8.14 16.96 2.27
CA TYR A 350 -8.02 16.21 3.52
C TYR A 350 -6.62 16.41 4.14
N PHE A 351 -5.60 16.39 3.29
CA PHE A 351 -4.20 16.58 3.69
C PHE A 351 -3.78 18.05 3.81
N GLY A 352 -4.72 19.00 3.66
CA GLY A 352 -4.47 20.42 3.79
C GLY A 352 -3.85 21.09 2.56
N TYR A 353 -3.87 20.44 1.40
CA TYR A 353 -3.47 21.08 0.14
C TYR A 353 -4.62 21.90 -0.43
N ASP A 354 -4.36 23.19 -0.73
CA ASP A 354 -5.32 24.10 -1.38
C ASP A 354 -5.39 23.84 -2.89
N LEU A 355 -5.79 22.62 -3.26
CA LEU A 355 -5.91 22.13 -4.63
C LEU A 355 -7.19 21.31 -4.77
N ASP A 356 -7.79 21.34 -5.96
CA ASP A 356 -8.82 20.36 -6.34
C ASP A 356 -8.15 19.14 -6.99
N TYR A 357 -8.71 17.95 -6.74
CA TYR A 357 -8.22 16.75 -7.40
C TYR A 357 -8.40 16.86 -8.91
N GLN A 358 -7.30 16.65 -9.63
CA GLN A 358 -7.30 16.44 -11.07
C GLN A 358 -6.58 15.12 -11.33
N PRO A 359 -7.20 14.23 -12.12
CA PRO A 359 -6.56 12.98 -12.48
C PRO A 359 -5.21 13.19 -13.17
N ILE A 360 -4.30 12.26 -12.95
CA ILE A 360 -2.92 12.33 -13.44
C ILE A 360 -2.81 12.40 -14.97
N GLU A 361 -3.75 11.79 -15.68
CA GLU A 361 -3.84 11.86 -17.15
C GLU A 361 -4.19 13.26 -17.68
N THR A 362 -4.89 14.05 -16.88
CA THR A 362 -5.28 15.43 -17.20
C THR A 362 -4.14 16.39 -16.87
N LEU A 363 -3.43 16.13 -15.77
CA LEU A 363 -2.23 16.89 -15.37
C LEU A 363 -1.04 16.66 -16.31
N ASN A 364 -0.98 15.50 -16.97
CA ASN A 364 0.10 15.09 -17.85
C ASN A 364 -0.46 14.56 -19.17
N PRO A 365 -1.02 15.43 -20.02
CA PRO A 365 -1.53 15.02 -21.31
C PRO A 365 -0.38 14.42 -22.12
N GLN A 366 -0.51 13.15 -22.54
CA GLN A 366 0.45 12.55 -23.44
C GLN A 366 0.38 13.28 -24.79
N ASP A 367 1.51 13.77 -25.29
CA ASP A 367 1.61 14.24 -26.67
C ASP A 367 1.28 13.07 -27.61
N GLN A 368 0.10 13.10 -28.24
CA GLN A 368 -0.26 12.20 -29.35
C GLN A 368 0.53 12.53 -30.63
N GLN A 369 1.83 12.79 -30.55
CA GLN A 369 2.71 13.00 -31.70
C GLN A 369 3.82 11.97 -31.70
N GLY A 370 3.63 10.91 -32.49
CA GLY A 370 4.64 9.88 -32.74
C GLY A 370 4.13 8.66 -33.53
N GLY A 371 2.81 8.48 -33.64
CA GLY A 371 2.19 7.46 -34.49
C GLY A 371 1.88 7.96 -35.90
N ASN A 372 2.89 8.45 -36.63
CA ASN A 372 2.89 8.51 -38.09
C ASN A 372 4.27 8.95 -38.61
N ALA A 373 5.13 7.97 -38.89
CA ALA A 373 6.19 8.11 -39.88
C ALA A 373 6.66 6.73 -40.35
N ILE A 374 6.04 6.31 -41.46
CA ILE A 374 6.47 5.36 -42.53
C ILE A 374 6.65 3.89 -42.15
#